data_AF-A0A191VZZ1-F1
#
_entry.id   AF-A0A191VZZ1-F1
#
_cell.length_a   1.000
_cell.length_b   1.000
_cell.length_c   1.000
_cell.angle_alpha   90.00
_cell.angle_beta   90.00
_cell.angle_gamma   90.00
#
_symmetry.space_group_name_H-M   'P 1'
#
loop_
_entity.id
_entity.type
_entity.pdbx_description
1 polymer ?
#
loop_
_entity_poly.entity_id
_entity_poly.type
_entity_poly.pdbx_seq_one_letter_code
_entity_poly.pdbx_strand_id
1 'polypeptide(L)'
;DIVRGKDLFIGYDKKDREQKKIQDNLKDIFAKIYNKLIGDLTTRNAKKGAEARYGSDAPYYYKLREDWWDANRKKVWDAITCKANADDKYFRKTACAGRSPTDGRCRCAANIDPPTYFDYVPQFVRW
;
A
#
# COMPACT_ATOMS: atom_id res chain seq x y z
N ASP A 1 0.59 -4.12 -4.90
CA ASP A 1 -0.61 -4.85 -5.36
C ASP A 1 -1.06 -5.95 -4.41
N ILE A 2 -0.12 -6.75 -3.86
CA ILE A 2 -0.42 -7.80 -2.86
C ILE A 2 -1.32 -7.28 -1.72
N VAL A 3 -0.92 -6.22 -1.01
CA VAL A 3 -1.70 -5.64 0.11
C VAL A 3 -3.14 -5.28 -0.31
N ARG A 4 -3.29 -4.77 -1.54
CA ARG A 4 -4.56 -4.30 -2.09
C ARG A 4 -5.39 -5.39 -2.77
N GLY A 5 -4.87 -6.62 -2.86
CA GLY A 5 -5.54 -7.73 -3.54
C GLY A 5 -5.60 -7.57 -5.07
N LYS A 6 -4.71 -6.77 -5.65
CA LYS A 6 -4.60 -6.53 -7.12
C LYS A 6 -3.49 -7.35 -7.79
N ASP A 7 -2.81 -8.19 -7.04
CA ASP A 7 -1.69 -8.98 -7.55
C ASP A 7 -2.22 -10.11 -8.47
N LEU A 8 -1.75 -10.14 -9.71
CA LEU A 8 -2.14 -11.05 -10.81
C LEU A 8 -1.45 -12.41 -10.73
N PHE A 9 -0.70 -12.68 -9.67
CA PHE A 9 -0.02 -13.95 -9.50
C PHE A 9 -1.09 -14.98 -9.06
N ILE A 10 -1.51 -15.80 -10.03
CA ILE A 10 -2.65 -16.71 -9.95
C ILE A 10 -2.16 -18.16 -9.87
N GLY A 11 -2.17 -18.72 -8.66
CA GLY A 11 -2.70 -20.05 -8.34
C GLY A 11 -2.12 -21.36 -8.93
N TYR A 12 -1.14 -21.38 -9.83
CA TYR A 12 -0.74 -22.59 -10.55
C TYR A 12 0.44 -23.38 -9.97
N ASP A 13 1.34 -22.79 -9.16
CA ASP A 13 2.56 -23.46 -8.67
C ASP A 13 2.68 -23.54 -7.11
N LYS A 14 3.83 -24.02 -6.59
CA LYS A 14 4.05 -24.09 -5.13
C LYS A 14 4.13 -22.70 -4.49
N LYS A 15 4.67 -21.68 -5.18
CA LYS A 15 4.75 -20.30 -4.68
C LYS A 15 3.36 -19.69 -4.55
N ASP A 16 2.43 -20.08 -5.42
CA ASP A 16 1.03 -19.64 -5.34
C ASP A 16 0.31 -20.06 -4.06
N ARG A 17 0.68 -21.20 -3.45
CA ARG A 17 0.09 -21.63 -2.18
C ARG A 17 0.53 -20.71 -1.03
N GLU A 18 1.77 -20.22 -1.06
CA GLU A 18 2.29 -19.29 -0.06
C GLU A 18 1.64 -17.91 -0.22
N GLN A 19 1.46 -17.45 -1.45
CA GLN A 19 0.73 -16.22 -1.69
C GLN A 19 -0.75 -16.30 -1.31
N LYS A 20 -1.40 -17.45 -1.53
CA LYS A 20 -2.77 -17.66 -1.04
C LYS A 20 -2.84 -17.50 0.49
N LYS A 21 -1.89 -18.05 1.24
CA LYS A 21 -1.78 -17.84 2.69
C LYS A 21 -1.61 -16.37 3.04
N ILE A 22 -0.78 -15.63 2.30
CA ILE A 22 -0.61 -14.18 2.50
C ILE A 22 -1.94 -13.45 2.28
N GLN A 23 -2.67 -13.77 1.21
CA GLN A 23 -3.96 -13.13 0.93
C GLN A 23 -5.02 -13.46 1.98
N ASP A 24 -5.08 -14.70 2.46
CA ASP A 24 -6.00 -15.12 3.51
C ASP A 24 -5.65 -14.42 4.84
N ASN A 25 -4.37 -14.36 5.22
CA ASN A 25 -3.92 -13.58 6.38
C ASN A 25 -4.28 -12.10 6.26
N LEU A 26 -4.13 -11.51 5.08
CA LEU A 26 -4.53 -10.12 4.84
C LEU A 26 -6.05 -9.95 5.00
N LYS A 27 -6.88 -10.90 4.56
CA LYS A 27 -8.35 -10.83 4.79
C LYS A 27 -8.64 -10.77 6.28
N ASP A 28 -8.02 -11.64 7.06
CA ASP A 28 -8.22 -11.68 8.52
C ASP A 28 -7.74 -10.41 9.22
N ILE A 29 -6.58 -9.87 8.81
CA ILE A 29 -6.05 -8.62 9.35
C ILE A 29 -7.00 -7.46 9.04
N PHE A 30 -7.46 -7.34 7.79
CA PHE A 30 -8.35 -6.24 7.40
C PHE A 30 -9.76 -6.38 7.99
N ALA A 31 -10.24 -7.59 8.24
CA ALA A 31 -11.46 -7.82 9.01
C ALA A 31 -11.33 -7.27 10.44
N LYS A 32 -10.20 -7.53 11.11
CA LYS A 32 -9.91 -7.00 12.45
C LYS A 32 -9.79 -5.47 12.45
N ILE A 33 -9.12 -4.90 11.45
CA ILE A 33 -9.01 -3.44 11.29
C ILE A 33 -10.38 -2.81 11.08
N TYR A 34 -11.22 -3.40 10.21
CA TYR A 34 -12.58 -2.93 9.96
C TYR A 34 -13.41 -2.96 11.25
N ASN A 35 -13.44 -4.08 11.96
CA ASN A 35 -14.22 -4.20 13.19
C ASN A 35 -13.76 -3.20 14.26
N LYS A 36 -12.44 -2.99 14.38
CA LYS A 36 -11.90 -1.97 15.29
C LYS A 36 -12.29 -0.57 14.86
N LEU A 37 -12.15 -0.22 13.57
CA LEU A 37 -12.57 1.07 13.03
C LEU A 37 -14.04 1.35 13.35
N ILE A 38 -14.93 0.38 13.10
CA ILE A 38 -16.36 0.52 13.38
C ILE A 38 -16.64 0.65 14.88
N GLY A 39 -15.86 -0.03 15.73
CA GLY A 39 -15.96 0.07 17.19
C GLY A 39 -15.47 1.39 17.76
N ASP A 40 -14.43 1.97 17.17
CA ASP A 40 -13.81 3.24 17.63
C ASP A 40 -14.65 4.48 17.24
N LEU A 41 -15.57 4.34 16.26
CA LEU A 41 -16.44 5.44 15.82
C LEU A 41 -17.60 5.67 16.80
N THR A 42 -17.64 6.85 17.42
CA THR A 42 -18.61 7.20 18.46
C THR A 42 -19.95 7.71 17.93
N THR A 43 -20.00 8.23 16.70
CA THR A 43 -21.23 8.80 16.13
C THR A 43 -21.90 7.83 15.16
N ARG A 44 -23.23 7.78 15.21
CA ARG A 44 -24.04 6.95 14.30
C ARG A 44 -23.80 7.28 12.83
N ASN A 45 -23.62 8.56 12.50
CA ASN A 45 -23.39 9.00 11.12
C ASN A 45 -22.01 8.56 10.61
N ALA A 46 -20.95 8.69 11.42
CA ALA A 46 -19.61 8.24 11.01
C ALA A 46 -19.56 6.71 10.84
N LYS A 47 -20.20 5.96 11.76
CA LYS A 47 -20.32 4.50 11.65
C LYS A 47 -21.03 4.08 10.36
N LYS A 48 -22.20 4.64 10.07
CA LYS A 48 -22.92 4.39 8.81
C LYS A 48 -22.09 4.72 7.58
N GLY A 49 -21.32 5.82 7.61
CA GLY A 49 -20.44 6.20 6.53
C GLY A 49 -19.31 5.19 6.29
N ALA A 50 -18.65 4.73 7.36
CA ALA A 50 -17.60 3.72 7.28
C ALA A 50 -18.14 2.35 6.84
N GLU A 51 -19.31 1.94 7.34
CA GLU A 51 -19.99 0.72 6.92
C GLU A 51 -20.38 0.77 5.43
N ALA A 52 -20.94 1.89 4.96
CA ALA A 52 -21.29 2.07 3.56
C ALA A 52 -20.05 2.08 2.64
N ARG A 53 -18.94 2.68 3.08
CA ARG A 53 -17.70 2.74 2.30
C ARG A 53 -16.99 1.39 2.25
N TYR A 54 -16.83 0.70 3.38
CA TYR A 54 -15.94 -0.45 3.52
C TYR A 54 -16.63 -1.80 3.75
N GLY A 55 -17.94 -1.81 4.02
CA GLY A 55 -18.69 -3.04 4.29
C GLY A 55 -19.13 -3.79 3.03
N SER A 56 -19.30 -3.07 1.90
CA SER A 56 -19.86 -3.62 0.66
C SER A 56 -19.03 -4.73 0.00
N ASP A 57 -17.72 -4.77 0.29
CA ASP A 57 -16.74 -5.67 -0.31
C ASP A 57 -16.11 -6.63 0.72
N ALA A 58 -16.75 -6.79 1.89
CA ALA A 58 -16.42 -7.86 2.82
C ALA A 58 -16.59 -9.25 2.14
N PRO A 59 -15.73 -10.24 2.45
CA PRO A 59 -14.64 -10.21 3.45
C PRO A 59 -13.30 -9.70 2.90
N TYR A 60 -13.27 -9.15 1.68
CA TYR A 60 -12.02 -8.76 1.02
C TYR A 60 -11.57 -7.35 1.41
N TYR A 61 -12.51 -6.43 1.64
CA TYR A 61 -12.26 -5.06 2.08
C TYR A 61 -11.31 -4.29 1.15
N TYR A 62 -11.41 -4.49 -0.17
CA TYR A 62 -10.58 -3.82 -1.18
C TYR A 62 -10.53 -2.30 -1.00
N LYS A 63 -11.66 -1.63 -0.76
CA LYS A 63 -11.69 -0.18 -0.53
C LYS A 63 -10.89 0.24 0.70
N LEU A 64 -11.03 -0.51 1.80
CA LEU A 64 -10.26 -0.26 3.02
C LEU A 64 -8.76 -0.51 2.81
N ARG A 65 -8.41 -1.54 2.03
CA ARG A 65 -7.02 -1.85 1.69
C ARG A 65 -6.37 -0.78 0.80
N GLU A 66 -7.12 -0.24 -0.16
CA GLU A 66 -6.67 0.89 -1.01
C GLU A 66 -6.43 2.14 -0.16
N ASP A 67 -7.40 2.54 0.67
CA ASP A 67 -7.27 3.71 1.53
C ASP A 67 -6.16 3.52 2.58
N TRP A 68 -5.97 2.31 3.10
CA TRP A 68 -4.87 1.98 3.99
C TRP A 68 -3.51 2.10 3.28
N TRP A 69 -3.41 1.62 2.03
CA TRP A 69 -2.19 1.76 1.25
C TRP A 69 -1.87 3.23 0.98
N ASP A 70 -2.86 4.03 0.59
CA ASP A 70 -2.70 5.46 0.34
C ASP A 70 -2.22 6.22 1.60
N ALA A 71 -2.78 5.88 2.77
CA ALA A 71 -2.38 6.47 4.05
C ALA A 71 -0.98 6.06 4.52
N ASN A 72 -0.48 4.89 4.12
CA ASN A 72 0.76 4.31 4.66
C ASN A 72 1.92 4.18 3.66
N ARG A 73 1.68 4.38 2.35
CA ARG A 73 2.69 4.21 1.29
C ARG A 73 3.98 4.98 1.53
N LYS A 74 3.92 6.16 2.16
CA LYS A 74 5.10 6.98 2.49
C LYS A 74 5.99 6.27 3.52
N LYS A 75 5.38 5.73 4.58
CA LYS A 75 6.09 4.97 5.62
C LYS A 75 6.65 3.66 5.09
N VAL A 76 5.89 2.98 4.22
CA VAL A 76 6.36 1.77 3.54
C VAL A 76 7.57 2.08 2.66
N TRP A 77 7.53 3.18 1.90
CA TRP A 77 8.65 3.62 1.06
C TRP A 77 9.88 3.94 1.89
N ASP A 78 9.73 4.73 2.96
CA ASP A 78 10.83 5.08 3.88
C ASP A 78 11.51 3.82 4.46
N ALA A 79 10.72 2.83 4.87
CA ALA A 79 11.25 1.55 5.35
C ALA A 79 12.01 0.77 4.27
N ILE A 80 11.51 0.75 3.02
CA ILE A 80 12.19 0.09 1.88
C ILE A 80 13.52 0.77 1.58
N THR A 81 13.57 2.09 1.64
CA THR A 81 14.72 2.87 1.19
C THR A 81 15.72 3.19 2.30
N CYS A 82 15.42 2.82 3.54
CA CYS A 82 16.26 3.04 4.73
C CYS A 82 17.71 2.53 4.56
N LYS A 83 17.92 1.45 3.80
CA LYS A 83 19.25 0.86 3.52
C LYS A 83 19.79 1.17 2.12
N ALA A 84 19.16 2.08 1.37
CA ALA A 84 19.64 2.47 0.06
C ALA A 84 20.97 3.24 0.17
N ASN A 85 21.97 2.81 -0.59
CA ASN A 85 23.27 3.46 -0.66
C ASN A 85 23.20 4.76 -1.49
N ALA A 86 24.26 5.56 -1.43
CA ALA A 86 24.35 6.82 -2.18
C ALA A 86 24.21 6.64 -3.70
N ASP A 87 24.59 5.46 -4.20
CA ASP A 87 24.51 5.10 -5.61
C ASP A 87 23.17 4.44 -6.01
N ASP A 88 22.32 4.10 -5.04
CA ASP A 88 20.98 3.53 -5.26
C ASP A 88 19.97 4.64 -5.62
N LYS A 89 20.23 5.29 -6.76
CA LYS A 89 19.47 6.44 -7.24
C LYS A 89 18.20 5.97 -7.95
N TYR A 90 17.11 6.72 -7.76
CA TYR A 90 15.95 6.54 -8.63
C TYR A 90 16.27 7.09 -10.02
N PHE A 91 15.90 6.36 -11.07
CA PHE A 91 16.20 6.75 -12.45
C PHE A 91 15.57 8.09 -12.87
N ARG A 92 14.49 8.52 -12.20
CA ARG A 92 13.92 9.87 -12.39
C ARG A 92 14.72 10.91 -11.59
N LYS A 93 15.67 11.55 -12.26
CA LYS A 93 16.59 12.55 -11.67
C LYS A 93 15.89 13.79 -11.09
N THR A 94 14.72 14.17 -11.59
CA THR A 94 13.98 15.38 -11.16
C THR A 94 12.89 15.12 -10.11
N ALA A 95 12.62 13.86 -9.77
CA ALA A 95 11.48 13.49 -8.94
C ALA A 95 11.67 13.76 -7.42
N CYS A 96 12.90 14.02 -6.96
CA CYS A 96 13.16 14.25 -5.52
C CYS A 96 13.54 15.71 -5.14
N ALA A 97 13.53 16.68 -6.07
CA ALA A 97 13.92 18.06 -5.74
C ALA A 97 13.31 19.18 -6.62
N GLY A 98 12.46 18.87 -7.61
CA GLY A 98 11.80 19.87 -8.44
C GLY A 98 12.70 20.63 -9.42
N ARG A 99 13.97 20.95 -9.09
CA ARG A 99 14.90 21.72 -9.94
C ARG A 99 16.42 21.42 -9.79
N SER A 100 16.87 20.57 -8.86
CA SER A 100 18.31 20.29 -8.67
C SER A 100 18.63 18.78 -8.63
N PRO A 101 19.88 18.35 -8.95
CA PRO A 101 20.32 16.97 -8.79
C PRO A 101 20.13 16.52 -7.35
N THR A 102 19.61 15.32 -7.18
CA THR A 102 19.25 14.78 -5.89
C THR A 102 20.51 14.46 -5.09
N ASP A 103 20.71 15.17 -3.99
CA ASP A 103 21.78 14.88 -3.05
C ASP A 103 21.56 13.49 -2.45
N GLY A 104 22.65 12.78 -2.19
CA GLY A 104 22.83 11.31 -2.28
C GLY A 104 21.90 10.38 -1.51
N ARG A 105 20.80 10.86 -0.94
CA ARG A 105 19.74 10.09 -0.28
C ARG A 105 18.39 10.69 -0.65
N CYS A 106 17.85 10.41 -1.84
CA CYS A 106 16.44 10.67 -2.20
C CYS A 106 15.39 10.12 -1.19
N ARG A 107 15.79 9.54 -0.04
CA ARG A 107 15.36 8.19 0.34
C ARG A 107 15.47 7.78 1.83
N CYS A 108 15.80 8.67 2.77
CA CYS A 108 15.73 8.33 4.22
C CYS A 108 15.24 9.50 5.10
N ALA A 109 14.70 10.57 4.50
CA ALA A 109 14.08 11.62 5.29
C ALA A 109 12.62 11.24 5.50
N ALA A 110 12.24 11.07 6.76
CA ALA A 110 10.86 10.85 7.17
C ALA A 110 9.93 11.90 6.53
N ASN A 111 8.74 11.48 6.09
CA ASN A 111 7.68 12.32 5.51
C ASN A 111 7.91 12.84 4.07
N ILE A 112 8.80 12.26 3.28
CA ILE A 112 8.88 12.56 1.84
C ILE A 112 7.89 11.71 1.04
N ASP A 113 7.20 12.33 0.08
CA ASP A 113 6.34 11.62 -0.87
C ASP A 113 7.18 10.67 -1.76
N PRO A 114 6.77 9.39 -1.92
CA PRO A 114 7.51 8.48 -2.76
C PRO A 114 7.63 9.04 -4.18
N PRO A 115 8.83 9.09 -4.78
CA PRO A 115 9.07 9.67 -6.10
C PRO A 115 8.51 8.81 -7.26
N THR A 116 7.68 7.81 -6.93
CA THR A 116 7.13 6.83 -7.85
C THR A 116 5.62 6.73 -7.70
N TYR A 117 4.95 6.61 -8.84
CA TYR A 117 3.52 6.29 -8.91
C TYR A 117 3.31 4.91 -9.56
N PHE A 118 4.34 4.08 -9.63
CA PHE A 118 4.20 2.73 -10.20
C PHE A 118 3.17 1.90 -9.46
N ASP A 119 2.94 2.17 -8.18
CA ASP A 119 1.88 1.54 -7.42
C ASP A 119 0.46 1.99 -7.84
N TYR A 120 0.28 3.01 -8.67
CA TYR A 120 -1.00 3.30 -9.33
C TYR A 120 -1.05 2.89 -10.81
N VAL A 121 0.05 2.37 -11.36
CA VAL A 121 0.07 1.81 -12.72
C VAL A 121 -0.41 0.35 -12.68
N PRO A 122 -1.32 -0.10 -13.56
CA PRO A 122 -1.75 -1.51 -13.60
C PRO A 122 -0.57 -2.48 -13.70
N GLN A 123 -0.63 -3.60 -12.97
CA GLN A 123 0.48 -4.56 -12.87
C GLN A 123 0.96 -5.08 -14.22
N PHE A 124 0.03 -5.38 -15.13
CA PHE A 124 0.33 -5.86 -16.48
C PHE A 124 1.25 -4.92 -17.28
N VAL A 125 1.17 -3.60 -17.05
CA VAL A 125 1.99 -2.60 -17.75
C VAL A 125 3.38 -2.45 -17.12
N ARG A 126 3.58 -2.99 -15.91
CA ARG A 126 4.86 -2.93 -15.18
C ARG A 126 5.73 -4.17 -15.37
N TRP A 127 5.16 -5.25 -15.89
CA TRP A 127 5.83 -6.55 -16.09
C TRP A 127 6.29 -6.71 -17.53
#